data_AF-A0A1N6J496-F1
#
_entry.id   AF-A0A1N6J496-F1
#
_cell.length_a   1.000
_cell.length_b   1.000
_cell.length_c   1.000
_cell.angle_alpha   90.00
_cell.angle_beta   90.00
_cell.angle_gamma   90.00
#
_symmetry.space_group_name_H-M   'P 1'
#
loop_
_entity.id
_entity.type
_entity.pdbx_description
1 polymer ?
#
loop_
_entity_poly.entity_id
_entity_poly.type
_entity_poly.pdbx_seq_one_letter_code
_entity_poly.pdbx_strand_id
1 'polypeptide(L)'
;MRKEKLQEYLFRFEGAVFRGHNPRWSYAPHCGEGARRNGGRFNPKGVAALYTSLSQSGAWVEAQQGFRFKAQPLTICQYDVDCDNVLDLTDETVLLNCGIKPSTLSCAWLDQVTQSQTPDSWHLSKQLISAKVNAIIVPSFARSATRRMKNIVFWRWSDTPPNMVKVIDEFERLPPSPY
;
A
#
# COMPACT_ATOMS: atom_id res chain seq x y z
N MET A 1 15.63 9.01 -10.16
CA MET A 1 15.08 7.71 -10.58
C MET A 1 15.46 7.43 -12.02
N ARG A 2 16.00 6.25 -12.32
CA ARG A 2 16.40 5.81 -13.67
C ARG A 2 15.23 5.04 -14.32
N LYS A 3 14.40 5.73 -15.12
CA LYS A 3 13.14 5.19 -15.67
C LYS A 3 13.33 3.99 -16.62
N GLU A 4 14.40 3.99 -17.40
CA GLU A 4 14.69 2.90 -18.34
C GLU A 4 14.97 1.59 -17.61
N LYS A 5 15.77 1.66 -16.54
CA LYS A 5 16.08 0.50 -15.69
C LYS A 5 14.89 -0.03 -14.92
N LEU A 6 13.93 0.83 -14.60
CA LEU A 6 12.75 0.44 -13.84
C LEU A 6 11.93 -0.65 -14.55
N GLN A 7 11.82 -0.59 -15.88
CA GLN A 7 11.03 -1.57 -16.65
C GLN A 7 11.60 -3.00 -16.55
N GLU A 8 12.91 -3.13 -16.35
CA GLU A 8 13.59 -4.44 -16.18
C GLU A 8 13.22 -5.13 -14.86
N TYR A 9 12.69 -4.40 -13.88
CA TYR A 9 12.35 -4.89 -12.54
C TYR A 9 10.85 -4.98 -12.28
N LEU A 10 10.02 -4.64 -13.27
CA LEU A 10 8.58 -4.81 -13.16
C LEU A 10 8.21 -6.27 -13.35
N PHE A 11 7.31 -6.76 -12.50
CA PHE A 11 6.81 -8.12 -12.58
C PHE A 11 5.31 -8.17 -12.31
N ARG A 12 4.71 -9.31 -12.66
CA ARG A 12 3.33 -9.66 -12.31
C ARG A 12 3.30 -10.28 -10.92
N PHE A 13 2.57 -9.68 -9.99
CA PHE A 13 2.33 -10.26 -8.67
C PHE A 13 1.01 -11.02 -8.68
N GLU A 14 1.09 -12.32 -8.45
CA GLU A 14 -0.04 -13.22 -8.21
C GLU A 14 0.06 -13.77 -6.78
N GLY A 15 -0.96 -13.54 -5.97
CA GLY A 15 -0.95 -14.01 -4.58
C GLY A 15 -1.95 -13.33 -3.66
N ALA A 16 -1.88 -13.67 -2.38
CA ALA A 16 -2.78 -13.17 -1.36
C ALA A 16 -2.19 -11.96 -0.63
N VAL A 17 -3.04 -10.98 -0.35
CA VAL A 17 -2.72 -9.83 0.51
C VAL A 17 -3.82 -9.61 1.53
N PHE A 18 -3.51 -8.88 2.60
CA PHE A 18 -4.40 -8.69 3.74
C PHE A 18 -4.62 -7.20 4.01
N ARG A 19 -5.85 -6.82 4.34
CA ARG A 19 -6.18 -5.44 4.74
C ARG A 19 -7.00 -5.44 6.00
N GLY A 20 -6.60 -4.61 6.96
CA GLY A 20 -7.39 -4.30 8.14
C GLY A 20 -8.36 -3.15 7.84
N HIS A 21 -9.64 -3.37 8.11
CA HIS A 21 -10.71 -2.39 7.98
C HIS A 21 -11.25 -2.02 9.35
N ASN A 22 -11.52 -0.73 9.54
CA ASN A 22 -12.45 -0.34 10.59
C ASN A 22 -13.82 -0.97 10.26
N PRO A 23 -14.47 -1.69 11.19
CA PRO A 23 -15.73 -2.36 10.94
C PRO A 23 -16.84 -1.47 10.37
N ARG A 24 -16.81 -0.16 10.63
CA ARG A 24 -17.76 0.81 10.04
C ARG A 24 -17.62 0.94 8.52
N TRP A 25 -16.42 0.75 7.97
CA TRP A 25 -16.09 0.96 6.56
C TRP A 25 -15.87 -0.33 5.78
N SER A 26 -16.08 -1.49 6.42
CA SER A 26 -15.82 -2.80 5.79
C SER A 26 -16.77 -3.11 4.62
N TYR A 27 -17.85 -2.35 4.45
CA TYR A 27 -18.76 -2.43 3.29
C TYR A 27 -18.13 -2.00 1.96
N ALA A 28 -17.01 -1.26 2.00
CA ALA A 28 -16.34 -0.76 0.82
C ALA A 28 -14.86 -1.23 0.76
N PRO A 29 -14.61 -2.55 0.65
CA PRO A 29 -13.29 -3.14 0.85
C PRO A 29 -12.24 -2.68 -0.17
N HIS A 30 -12.65 -2.25 -1.36
CA HIS A 30 -11.77 -1.76 -2.44
C HIS A 30 -11.56 -0.25 -2.42
N CYS A 31 -12.18 0.46 -1.50
CA CYS A 31 -12.16 1.92 -1.49
C CYS A 31 -10.78 2.46 -1.08
N GLY A 32 -10.22 3.30 -1.96
CA GLY A 32 -8.98 4.06 -1.75
C GLY A 32 -9.22 5.53 -1.39
N GLU A 33 -10.48 5.94 -1.17
CA GLU A 33 -10.87 7.34 -1.01
C GLU A 33 -10.29 8.00 0.25
N GLY A 34 -10.19 7.24 1.36
CA GLY A 34 -9.54 7.73 2.58
C GLY A 34 -8.08 8.11 2.34
N ALA A 35 -7.34 7.27 1.60
CA ALA A 35 -5.97 7.55 1.20
C ALA A 35 -5.91 8.74 0.22
N ARG A 36 -6.85 8.85 -0.72
CA ARG A 36 -6.94 9.98 -1.65
C ARG A 36 -7.12 11.32 -0.92
N ARG A 37 -8.03 11.38 0.05
CA ARG A 37 -8.34 12.62 0.79
C ARG A 37 -7.20 13.05 1.71
N ASN A 38 -6.65 12.11 2.48
CA ASN A 38 -5.69 12.44 3.53
C ASN A 38 -4.24 12.36 3.07
N GLY A 39 -3.97 11.64 1.98
CA GLY A 39 -2.64 11.17 1.64
C GLY A 39 -2.21 10.01 2.55
N GLY A 40 -1.05 9.45 2.23
CA GLY A 40 -0.37 8.43 3.03
C GLY A 40 1.12 8.47 2.73
N ARG A 41 1.90 7.56 3.33
CA ARG A 41 3.35 7.52 3.11
C ARG A 41 3.71 7.41 1.62
N PHE A 42 2.96 6.63 0.85
CA PHE A 42 3.23 6.33 -0.56
C PHE A 42 2.14 6.83 -1.50
N ASN A 43 1.36 7.83 -1.10
CA ASN A 43 0.43 8.51 -2.01
C ASN A 43 0.21 9.98 -1.59
N PRO A 44 0.43 10.95 -2.51
CA PRO A 44 0.05 12.33 -2.27
C PRO A 44 -1.46 12.50 -2.05
N LYS A 45 -1.86 13.58 -1.38
CA LYS A 45 -3.27 14.03 -1.40
C LYS A 45 -3.75 14.18 -2.85
N GLY A 46 -4.97 13.74 -3.11
CA GLY A 46 -5.59 13.68 -4.43
C GLY A 46 -5.33 12.38 -5.19
N VAL A 47 -4.37 11.55 -4.77
CA VAL A 47 -4.04 10.27 -5.41
C VAL A 47 -4.61 9.11 -4.58
N ALA A 48 -5.51 8.33 -5.18
CA ALA A 48 -6.06 7.15 -4.51
C ALA A 48 -4.99 6.07 -4.35
N ALA A 49 -5.05 5.33 -3.24
CA ALA A 49 -4.17 4.20 -3.01
C ALA A 49 -4.85 3.14 -2.15
N LEU A 50 -4.52 1.89 -2.41
CA LEU A 50 -4.96 0.74 -1.65
C LEU A 50 -3.77 0.16 -0.88
N TYR A 51 -3.77 0.33 0.44
CA TYR A 51 -2.73 -0.20 1.32
C TYR A 51 -3.14 -1.59 1.81
N THR A 52 -2.26 -2.56 1.60
CA THR A 52 -2.41 -3.94 2.06
C THR A 52 -1.08 -4.47 2.59
N SER A 53 -1.11 -5.60 3.28
CA SER A 53 0.06 -6.30 3.80
C SER A 53 0.22 -7.67 3.17
N LEU A 54 1.45 -8.12 2.98
CA LEU A 54 1.75 -9.49 2.51
C LEU A 54 1.50 -10.56 3.59
N SER A 55 1.06 -10.18 4.79
CA SER A 55 0.71 -11.10 5.86
C SER A 55 -0.42 -10.56 6.73
N GLN A 56 -1.24 -11.47 7.29
CA GLN A 56 -2.31 -11.11 8.22
C GLN A 56 -1.77 -10.37 9.46
N SER A 57 -0.65 -10.85 10.03
CA SER A 57 -0.01 -10.22 11.19
C SER A 57 0.54 -8.83 10.88
N GLY A 58 1.06 -8.63 9.67
CA GLY A 58 1.47 -7.30 9.19
C GLY A 58 0.28 -6.35 9.06
N ALA A 59 -0.84 -6.80 8.47
CA ALA A 59 -2.06 -6.00 8.35
C ALA A 59 -2.61 -5.57 9.73
N TRP A 60 -2.55 -6.47 10.72
CA TRP A 60 -2.89 -6.14 12.10
C TRP A 60 -1.96 -5.07 12.69
N VAL A 61 -0.65 -5.25 12.57
CA VAL A 61 0.35 -4.30 13.11
C VAL A 61 0.20 -2.91 12.50
N GLU A 62 0.00 -2.82 11.19
CA GLU A 62 -0.23 -1.56 10.48
C GLU A 62 -1.52 -0.86 10.93
N ALA A 63 -2.62 -1.60 11.02
CA ALA A 63 -3.91 -1.02 11.43
C ALA A 63 -3.88 -0.47 12.86
N GLN A 64 -2.99 -0.97 13.72
CA GLN A 64 -2.85 -0.53 15.11
C GLN A 64 -1.75 0.53 15.32
N GLN A 65 -1.10 1.05 14.26
CA GLN A 65 0.03 1.99 14.38
C GLN A 65 -0.29 3.24 15.22
N GLY A 66 -1.56 3.68 15.26
CA GLY A 66 -2.04 4.80 16.08
C GLY A 66 -2.56 4.42 17.48
N PHE A 67 -2.67 3.13 17.80
CA PHE A 67 -3.42 2.64 18.96
C PHE A 67 -2.64 1.63 19.83
N ARG A 68 -1.36 1.91 20.07
CA ARG A 68 -0.40 0.99 20.73
C ARG A 68 -0.89 0.34 22.04
N PHE A 69 -1.70 1.03 22.84
CA PHE A 69 -2.16 0.55 24.15
C PHE A 69 -3.66 0.20 24.18
N LYS A 70 -4.36 0.28 23.05
CA LYS A 70 -5.79 0.01 22.98
C LYS A 70 -6.18 -0.50 21.59
N ALA A 71 -6.03 -1.80 21.37
CA ALA A 71 -6.49 -2.43 20.13
C ALA A 71 -7.97 -2.07 19.89
N GLN A 72 -8.26 -1.44 18.77
CA GLN A 72 -9.63 -1.20 18.32
C GLN A 72 -10.13 -2.43 17.54
N PRO A 73 -11.45 -2.70 17.56
CA PRO A 73 -12.04 -3.71 16.69
C PRO A 73 -11.63 -3.50 15.24
N LEU A 74 -11.27 -4.60 14.57
CA LEU A 74 -10.74 -4.59 13.21
C LEU A 74 -11.29 -5.80 12.45
N THR A 75 -11.77 -5.58 11.25
CA THR A 75 -12.11 -6.64 10.29
C THR A 75 -10.90 -6.85 9.38
N ILE A 76 -10.25 -8.01 9.44
CA ILE A 76 -9.17 -8.34 8.49
C ILE A 76 -9.78 -9.14 7.34
N CYS A 77 -9.57 -8.66 6.12
CA CYS A 77 -9.96 -9.35 4.90
C CYS A 77 -8.71 -9.80 4.12
N GLN A 78 -8.81 -10.97 3.49
CA GLN A 78 -7.86 -11.41 2.47
C GLN A 78 -8.36 -10.96 1.09
N TYR A 79 -7.42 -10.68 0.20
CA TYR A 79 -7.65 -10.33 -1.18
C TYR A 79 -6.80 -11.20 -2.08
N ASP A 80 -7.38 -11.66 -3.18
CA ASP A 80 -6.64 -12.24 -4.29
C ASP A 80 -6.16 -11.13 -5.20
N VAL A 81 -4.88 -11.24 -5.56
CA VAL A 81 -4.20 -10.27 -6.41
C VAL A 81 -3.70 -10.96 -7.66
N ASP A 82 -3.93 -10.27 -8.77
CA ASP A 82 -3.34 -10.55 -10.07
C ASP A 82 -3.06 -9.19 -10.72
N CYS A 83 -1.85 -8.67 -10.47
CA CYS A 83 -1.49 -7.30 -10.81
C CYS A 83 -0.15 -7.25 -11.54
N ASP A 84 -0.15 -6.70 -12.74
CA ASP A 84 1.05 -6.39 -13.53
C ASP A 84 1.73 -5.11 -13.05
N ASN A 85 2.95 -4.88 -13.54
CA ASN A 85 3.74 -3.67 -13.28
C ASN A 85 3.91 -3.38 -11.78
N VAL A 86 4.21 -4.42 -11.01
CA VAL A 86 4.57 -4.31 -9.60
C VAL A 86 6.08 -4.18 -9.47
N LEU A 87 6.53 -3.34 -8.55
CA LEU A 87 7.94 -3.11 -8.26
C LEU A 87 8.26 -3.43 -6.80
N ASP A 88 9.22 -4.31 -6.55
CA ASP A 88 9.66 -4.64 -5.19
C ASP A 88 10.77 -3.68 -4.71
N LEU A 89 10.40 -2.72 -3.86
CA LEU A 89 11.31 -1.75 -3.25
C LEU A 89 11.92 -2.27 -1.93
N THR A 90 11.74 -3.54 -1.61
CA THR A 90 12.46 -4.23 -0.53
C THR A 90 13.76 -4.88 -1.02
N ASP A 91 13.93 -5.01 -2.33
CA ASP A 91 15.17 -5.47 -2.96
C ASP A 91 16.17 -4.31 -3.10
N GLU A 92 17.30 -4.41 -2.42
CA GLU A 92 18.37 -3.41 -2.46
C GLU A 92 18.96 -3.21 -3.86
N THR A 93 18.95 -4.26 -4.70
CA THR A 93 19.40 -4.20 -6.10
C THR A 93 18.47 -3.32 -6.91
N VAL A 94 17.15 -3.48 -6.72
CA VAL A 94 16.14 -2.65 -7.40
C VAL A 94 16.30 -1.19 -6.97
N LEU A 95 16.47 -0.93 -5.67
CA LEU A 95 16.71 0.42 -5.15
C LEU A 95 17.95 1.07 -5.79
N LEU A 96 19.08 0.36 -5.79
CA LEU A 96 20.34 0.84 -6.36
C LEU A 96 20.21 1.14 -7.85
N ASN A 97 19.66 0.20 -8.63
CA ASN A 97 19.61 0.30 -10.09
C ASN A 97 18.55 1.30 -10.57
N CYS A 98 17.45 1.45 -9.83
CA CYS A 98 16.47 2.50 -10.10
C CYS A 98 16.89 3.88 -9.55
N GLY A 99 17.98 3.95 -8.77
CA GLY A 99 18.46 5.18 -8.13
C GLY A 99 17.48 5.72 -7.10
N ILE A 100 16.88 4.84 -6.30
CA ILE A 100 15.96 5.14 -5.20
C ILE A 100 16.75 4.94 -3.90
N LYS A 101 16.81 5.98 -3.07
CA LYS A 101 17.49 5.88 -1.78
C LYS A 101 16.58 5.19 -0.77
N PRO A 102 17.09 4.26 0.09
CA PRO A 102 16.29 3.70 1.18
C PRO A 102 15.64 4.77 2.08
N SER A 103 16.33 5.89 2.30
CA SER A 103 15.83 7.02 3.10
C SER A 103 14.59 7.70 2.50
N THR A 104 14.38 7.60 1.19
CA THR A 104 13.16 8.07 0.53
C THR A 104 11.93 7.30 1.03
N LEU A 105 12.06 5.99 1.25
CA LEU A 105 10.98 5.15 1.77
C LEU A 105 10.71 5.42 3.26
N SER A 106 11.78 5.62 4.04
CA SER A 106 11.71 5.83 5.48
C SER A 106 11.51 7.28 5.91
N CYS A 107 11.32 8.22 4.98
CA CYS A 107 11.19 9.65 5.28
C CYS A 107 10.07 9.94 6.31
N ALA A 108 10.21 11.04 7.04
CA ALA A 108 9.24 11.49 8.04
C ALA A 108 8.02 12.16 7.38
N TRP A 109 7.35 11.45 6.45
CA TRP A 109 6.34 12.01 5.55
C TRP A 109 5.24 12.80 6.27
N LEU A 110 4.75 12.31 7.41
CA LEU A 110 3.66 12.95 8.15
C LEU A 110 4.10 14.28 8.76
N ASP A 111 5.32 14.35 9.30
CA ASP A 111 5.90 15.56 9.85
C ASP A 111 6.17 16.58 8.73
N GLN A 112 6.77 16.15 7.62
CA GLN A 112 6.99 16.99 6.44
C GLN A 112 5.67 17.58 5.91
N VAL A 113 4.60 16.78 5.80
CA VAL A 113 3.27 17.28 5.39
C VAL A 113 2.71 18.27 6.40
N THR A 114 2.90 18.04 7.70
CA THR A 114 2.44 18.95 8.76
C THR A 114 3.16 20.30 8.68
N GLN A 115 4.42 20.29 8.26
CA GLN A 115 5.23 21.49 7.99
C GLN A 115 5.00 22.07 6.57
N SER A 116 3.96 21.64 5.86
CA SER A 116 3.64 22.08 4.49
C SER A 116 4.75 21.81 3.46
N GLN A 117 5.61 20.83 3.72
CA GLN A 117 6.62 20.34 2.78
C GLN A 117 6.08 19.15 1.98
N THR A 118 6.67 18.90 0.81
CA THR A 118 6.36 17.69 0.04
C THR A 118 7.34 16.58 0.40
N PRO A 119 6.88 15.42 0.92
CA PRO A 119 7.76 14.30 1.25
C PRO A 119 8.47 13.70 0.04
N ASP A 120 9.69 13.19 0.24
CA ASP A 120 10.44 12.49 -0.81
C ASP A 120 9.67 11.26 -1.35
N SER A 121 8.97 10.56 -0.46
CA SER A 121 8.10 9.42 -0.83
C SER A 121 6.94 9.82 -1.74
N TRP A 122 6.44 11.05 -1.64
CA TRP A 122 5.40 11.58 -2.52
C TRP A 122 5.96 11.92 -3.91
N HIS A 123 7.16 12.49 -3.96
CA HIS A 123 7.88 12.69 -5.22
C HIS A 123 8.14 11.36 -5.93
N LEU A 124 8.61 10.35 -5.19
CA LEU A 124 8.81 9.00 -5.70
C LEU A 124 7.49 8.40 -6.24
N SER A 125 6.41 8.47 -5.46
CA SER A 125 5.10 7.93 -5.87
C SER A 125 4.61 8.56 -7.17
N LYS A 126 4.72 9.89 -7.33
CA LYS A 126 4.37 10.58 -8.58
C LYS A 126 5.21 10.10 -9.77
N GLN A 127 6.52 9.89 -9.56
CA GLN A 127 7.42 9.40 -10.60
C GLN A 127 7.07 7.97 -11.03
N LEU A 128 6.78 7.08 -10.08
CA LEU A 128 6.41 5.69 -10.33
C LEU A 128 5.06 5.58 -11.05
N ILE A 129 4.04 6.33 -10.60
CA ILE A 129 2.74 6.40 -11.27
C ILE A 129 2.89 6.92 -12.71
N SER A 130 3.69 7.97 -12.93
CA SER A 130 3.99 8.49 -14.27
C SER A 130 4.70 7.45 -15.14
N ALA A 131 5.47 6.54 -14.54
CA ALA A 131 6.13 5.43 -15.21
C ALA A 131 5.26 4.17 -15.37
N LYS A 132 3.94 4.28 -15.12
CA LYS A 132 2.96 3.19 -15.26
C LYS A 132 3.15 2.02 -14.29
N VAL A 133 3.82 2.24 -13.17
CA VAL A 133 3.85 1.29 -12.06
C VAL A 133 2.48 1.24 -11.40
N ASN A 134 1.89 0.05 -11.28
CA ASN A 134 0.57 -0.13 -10.70
C ASN A 134 0.63 -0.28 -9.18
N ALA A 135 1.67 -0.93 -8.66
CA ALA A 135 1.87 -1.13 -7.24
C ALA A 135 3.35 -1.22 -6.84
N ILE A 136 3.63 -0.99 -5.56
CA ILE A 136 4.95 -1.19 -4.97
C ILE A 136 4.89 -2.10 -3.75
N ILE A 137 5.86 -3.00 -3.62
CA ILE A 137 6.13 -3.71 -2.37
C ILE A 137 7.15 -2.91 -1.57
N VAL A 138 6.88 -2.67 -0.30
CA VAL A 138 7.69 -1.84 0.60
C VAL A 138 7.82 -2.51 1.97
N PRO A 139 8.87 -2.22 2.74
CA PRO A 139 8.90 -2.68 4.12
C PRO A 139 7.79 -1.98 4.92
N SER A 140 7.28 -2.66 5.95
CA SER A 140 6.38 -2.05 6.91
C SER A 140 7.14 -1.01 7.76
N PHE A 141 6.57 0.18 7.90
CA PHE A 141 7.11 1.27 8.71
C PHE A 141 6.32 1.48 10.00
N ALA A 142 5.40 0.58 10.33
CA ALA A 142 4.72 0.57 11.61
C ALA A 142 5.74 0.34 12.73
N ARG A 143 5.51 0.96 13.90
CA ARG A 143 6.48 0.96 15.00
C ARG A 143 6.77 -0.44 15.57
N SER A 144 5.80 -1.35 15.49
CA SER A 144 5.93 -2.75 15.94
C SER A 144 6.23 -3.72 14.80
N ALA A 145 6.57 -3.22 13.61
CA ALA A 145 6.87 -4.05 12.46
C ALA A 145 8.18 -4.81 12.63
N THR A 146 8.18 -6.07 12.21
CA THR A 146 9.42 -6.84 12.05
C THR A 146 10.01 -6.62 10.67
N ARG A 147 11.29 -6.93 10.48
CA ARG A 147 11.96 -6.83 9.16
C ARG A 147 11.32 -7.69 8.06
N ARG A 148 10.55 -8.72 8.43
CA ARG A 148 9.85 -9.60 7.48
C ARG A 148 8.50 -9.05 7.03
N MET A 149 7.96 -8.06 7.74
CA MET A 149 6.66 -7.49 7.41
C MET A 149 6.81 -6.53 6.23
N LYS A 150 6.15 -6.89 5.13
CA LYS A 150 6.10 -6.11 3.90
C LYS A 150 4.66 -5.73 3.59
N ASN A 151 4.50 -4.58 2.97
CA ASN A 151 3.22 -4.09 2.47
C ASN A 151 3.28 -3.97 0.96
N ILE A 152 2.11 -4.03 0.33
CA ILE A 152 1.94 -3.69 -1.07
C ILE A 152 0.90 -2.60 -1.20
N VAL A 153 1.28 -1.54 -1.91
CA VAL A 153 0.49 -0.33 -2.10
C VAL A 153 0.14 -0.21 -3.57
N PHE A 154 -1.15 -0.29 -3.89
CA PHE A 154 -1.64 -0.18 -5.26
C PHE A 154 -2.11 1.26 -5.54
N TRP A 155 -1.74 1.82 -6.68
CA TRP A 155 -2.29 3.07 -7.23
C TRP A 155 -3.29 2.84 -8.35
N ARG A 156 -3.21 1.68 -9.01
CA ARG A 156 -4.17 1.22 -10.00
C ARG A 156 -4.61 -0.19 -9.64
N TRP A 157 -5.91 -0.38 -9.47
CA TRP A 157 -6.51 -1.69 -9.20
C TRP A 157 -7.94 -1.75 -9.76
N SER A 158 -8.42 -2.95 -9.97
CA SER A 158 -9.77 -3.32 -10.42
C SER A 158 -10.18 -4.65 -9.76
N ASP A 159 -11.37 -5.13 -10.10
CA ASP A 159 -11.89 -6.46 -9.75
C ASP A 159 -11.51 -7.54 -10.77
N THR A 160 -10.83 -7.16 -11.86
CA THR A 160 -10.34 -8.08 -12.90
C THR A 160 -8.86 -7.89 -13.23
N PRO A 161 -8.18 -8.92 -13.76
CA PRO A 161 -6.81 -8.79 -14.29
C PRO A 161 -6.73 -7.78 -15.44
N PRO A 162 -5.54 -7.22 -15.73
CA PRO A 162 -4.24 -7.49 -15.09
C PRO A 162 -3.95 -6.54 -13.90
N ASN A 163 -4.98 -5.96 -13.26
CA ASN A 163 -4.80 -5.10 -12.07
C ASN A 163 -5.74 -5.55 -10.94
N MET A 164 -6.03 -6.84 -10.85
CA MET A 164 -7.00 -7.37 -9.91
C MET A 164 -6.51 -7.24 -8.48
N VAL A 165 -7.36 -6.68 -7.62
CA VAL A 165 -7.26 -6.81 -6.17
C VAL A 165 -8.68 -7.06 -5.66
N LYS A 166 -9.07 -8.34 -5.57
CA LYS A 166 -10.45 -8.77 -5.28
C LYS A 166 -10.56 -9.32 -3.86
N VAL A 167 -11.53 -8.86 -3.08
CA VAL A 167 -11.72 -9.34 -1.71
C VAL A 167 -12.29 -10.74 -1.77
N ILE A 168 -11.81 -11.62 -0.89
CA ILE A 168 -12.40 -12.94 -0.73
C ILE A 168 -13.56 -12.81 0.25
N ASP A 169 -14.78 -12.80 -0.29
CA ASP A 169 -16.03 -12.72 0.49
C ASP A 169 -17.18 -13.50 -0.20
N GLU A 170 -16.91 -14.74 -0.60
CA GLU A 170 -17.86 -15.59 -1.35
C GLU A 170 -19.14 -15.93 -0.56
N PHE A 171 -19.09 -15.77 0.77
CA PHE A 171 -20.23 -15.98 1.67
C PHE A 171 -20.93 -14.68 2.06
N GLU A 172 -20.60 -13.55 1.44
CA GLU A 172 -21.23 -12.24 1.65
C GLU A 172 -21.28 -11.84 3.14
N ARG A 173 -20.14 -12.00 3.84
CA ARG A 173 -20.03 -11.69 5.27
C ARG A 173 -19.74 -10.22 5.53
N LEU A 174 -19.22 -9.49 4.55
CA LEU A 174 -19.07 -8.06 4.67
C LEU A 174 -20.42 -7.37 4.56
N PRO A 175 -20.65 -6.29 5.32
CA PRO A 175 -21.90 -5.55 5.23
C PRO A 175 -22.07 -5.00 3.80
N PRO A 176 -23.26 -5.08 3.18
CA PRO A 176 -23.47 -4.64 1.80
C PRO A 176 -23.54 -3.11 1.67
N SER A 177 -23.71 -2.39 2.78
CA SER A 177 -23.89 -0.93 2.81
C SER A 177 -23.32 -0.32 4.11
N PRO A 178 -23.11 1.01 4.15
CA PRO A 178 -22.88 1.69 5.43
C PRO A 178 -24.04 1.46 6.40
N TYR A 179 -23.72 1.48 7.70
CA TYR A 179 -24.71 1.58 8.77
C TYR A 179 -25.27 3.00 8.88
#